data_AF-A0A1V4RQN9-F1
#
_entry.id   AF-A0A1V4RQN9-F1
#
_cell.length_a   1.000
_cell.length_b   1.000
_cell.length_c   1.000
_cell.angle_alpha   90.00
_cell.angle_beta   90.00
_cell.angle_gamma   90.00
#
_symmetry.space_group_name_H-M   'P 1'
#
loop_
_entity.id
_entity.type
_entity.pdbx_description
1 polymer ?
#
loop_
_entity_poly.entity_id
_entity_poly.type
_entity_poly.pdbx_seq_one_letter_code
_entity_poly.pdbx_strand_id
1 'polypeptide(L)'
;MKVPDLQTASVLKWGRLFSADVVISGHVDIIDEKEITLMLKAFDLKNGLRICQGIQTENITKNATEKGDVMAALERLSNRLIARLSPAITRFVGSSSEEISHLKITMKRLSSYSEFRDFKDFLKKNIKGVSSVKLTRMKKNSLTVSVEFHGDRS
;
A
#
# COMPACT_ATOMS: atom_id res chain seq x y z
N MET A 1 -4.44 12.44 19.19
CA MET A 1 -5.34 11.47 18.51
C MET A 1 -4.66 10.10 18.57
N LYS A 2 -5.28 9.05 19.12
CA LYS A 2 -4.65 7.71 19.18
C LYS A 2 -4.69 7.08 17.78
N VAL A 3 -3.53 7.01 17.12
CA VAL A 3 -3.35 6.28 15.87
C VAL A 3 -3.74 4.82 16.12
N PRO A 4 -4.63 4.21 15.32
CA PRO A 4 -4.93 2.80 15.46
C PRO A 4 -3.68 2.00 15.09
N ASP A 5 -2.88 1.64 16.10
CA ASP A 5 -1.74 0.76 15.91
C ASP A 5 -2.27 -0.59 15.41
N LEU A 6 -2.06 -0.85 14.12
CA LEU A 6 -2.34 -2.13 13.50
C LEU A 6 -1.31 -3.11 14.04
N GLN A 7 -1.62 -3.68 15.22
CA GLN A 7 -0.77 -4.65 15.89
C GLN A 7 -0.33 -5.73 14.89
N THR A 8 0.94 -6.09 14.92
CA THR A 8 1.55 -7.08 14.00
C THR A 8 0.73 -8.37 13.91
N ALA A 9 0.15 -8.82 15.02
CA ALA A 9 -0.73 -9.99 15.07
C ALA A 9 -1.95 -9.86 14.13
N SER A 10 -2.55 -8.66 14.05
CA SER A 10 -3.63 -8.37 13.11
C SER A 10 -3.14 -8.38 11.67
N VAL A 11 -1.99 -7.76 11.38
CA VAL A 11 -1.40 -7.71 10.03
C VAL A 11 -1.14 -9.12 9.49
N LEU A 12 -0.52 -9.99 10.30
CA LEU A 12 -0.27 -11.39 9.94
C LEU A 12 -1.56 -12.18 9.76
N LYS A 13 -2.55 -11.99 10.66
CA LYS A 13 -3.87 -12.63 10.52
C LYS A 13 -4.55 -12.23 9.21
N TRP A 14 -4.46 -10.96 8.83
CA TRP A 14 -5.00 -10.49 7.56
C TRP A 14 -4.31 -11.16 6.38
N GLY A 15 -2.98 -11.17 6.30
CA GLY A 15 -2.36 -11.83 5.16
C GLY A 15 -2.69 -13.33 5.05
N ARG A 16 -2.83 -14.05 6.19
CA ARG A 16 -3.19 -15.48 6.19
C ARG A 16 -4.59 -15.68 5.61
N LEU A 17 -5.54 -14.82 5.97
CA LEU A 17 -6.89 -14.83 5.40
C LEU A 17 -6.92 -14.59 3.89
N PHE A 18 -5.88 -13.95 3.36
CA PHE A 18 -5.76 -13.61 1.95
C PHE A 18 -4.79 -14.52 1.18
N SER A 19 -4.23 -15.53 1.85
CA SER A 19 -3.19 -16.43 1.31
C SER A 19 -2.02 -15.66 0.68
N ALA A 20 -1.60 -14.57 1.33
CA ALA A 20 -0.48 -13.76 0.85
C ALA A 20 0.86 -14.31 1.38
N ASP A 21 1.90 -14.26 0.54
CA ASP A 21 3.27 -14.58 0.96
C ASP A 21 3.91 -13.43 1.75
N VAL A 22 3.59 -12.19 1.35
CA VAL A 22 4.08 -10.97 1.98
C VAL A 22 2.92 -10.02 2.28
N VAL A 23 2.94 -9.38 3.44
CA VAL A 23 2.04 -8.26 3.76
C VAL A 23 2.84 -7.00 4.01
N ILE A 24 2.42 -5.92 3.35
CA ILE A 24 2.89 -4.57 3.63
C ILE A 24 1.83 -3.84 4.44
N SER A 25 2.22 -3.30 5.59
CA SER A 25 1.38 -2.40 6.39
C SER A 25 2.05 -1.04 6.52
N GLY A 26 1.25 0.00 6.70
CA GLY A 26 1.77 1.34 6.87
C GLY A 26 0.80 2.29 7.55
N HIS A 27 1.34 3.43 7.98
CA HIS A 27 0.54 4.58 8.41
C HIS A 27 1.16 5.85 7.86
N VAL A 28 0.28 6.84 7.69
CA VAL A 28 0.63 8.20 7.35
C VAL A 28 0.29 9.07 8.54
N ASP A 29 1.26 9.88 8.96
CA ASP A 29 1.05 10.95 9.91
C ASP A 29 1.24 12.29 9.20
N ILE A 30 0.30 13.22 9.41
CA ILE A 30 0.39 14.59 8.91
C ILE A 30 0.52 15.49 10.15
N ILE A 31 1.65 16.17 10.28
CA ILE A 31 1.98 17.01 11.44
C ILE A 31 1.86 18.48 11.02
N ASP A 32 1.02 19.23 11.75
CA ASP A 32 0.81 20.68 11.59
C ASP A 32 0.55 21.16 10.16
N GLU A 33 -0.01 20.29 9.30
CA GLU A 33 -0.26 20.53 7.86
C GLU A 33 0.99 20.94 7.06
N LYS A 34 2.17 20.70 7.61
CA LYS A 34 3.47 21.11 7.03
C LYS A 34 4.39 19.94 6.79
N GLU A 35 4.11 18.79 7.37
CA GLU A 35 4.97 17.63 7.30
C GLU A 35 4.12 16.37 7.14
N ILE A 36 4.48 15.53 6.17
CA ILE A 36 3.89 14.20 5.99
C ILE A 36 4.98 13.18 6.27
N THR A 37 4.69 12.26 7.18
CA THR A 37 5.51 11.10 7.46
C THR A 37 4.78 9.84 7.02
N LEU A 38 5.41 9.01 6.20
CA LEU A 38 4.93 7.69 5.81
C LEU A 38 5.86 6.63 6.39
N MET A 39 5.30 5.69 7.16
CA MET A 39 5.98 4.47 7.57
C MET A 39 5.38 3.27 6.86
N LEU A 40 6.23 2.43 6.28
CA LEU A 40 5.88 1.13 5.72
C LEU A 40 6.68 0.01 6.40
N LYS A 41 6.04 -1.14 6.63
CA LYS A 41 6.62 -2.37 7.16
C LYS A 41 6.19 -3.53 6.26
N ALA A 42 7.12 -4.40 5.88
CA ALA A 42 6.84 -5.63 5.13
C ALA A 42 7.08 -6.84 6.02
N PHE A 43 6.17 -7.81 5.96
CA PHE A 43 6.20 -9.03 6.77
C PHE A 43 6.12 -10.26 5.88
N ASP A 44 6.94 -11.24 6.20
CA ASP A 44 6.82 -12.61 5.72
C ASP A 44 5.75 -13.33 6.54
N LEU A 45 4.77 -13.90 5.85
CA LEU A 45 3.70 -14.60 6.52
C LEU A 45 4.04 -16.02 6.92
N LYS A 46 4.98 -16.65 6.22
CA LYS A 46 5.39 -18.03 6.50
C LYS A 46 6.06 -18.10 7.86
N ASN A 47 7.02 -17.23 8.12
CA ASN A 47 7.75 -17.19 9.39
C ASN A 47 7.20 -16.15 10.37
N GLY A 48 6.28 -15.29 9.96
CA GLY A 48 5.73 -14.21 10.79
C GLY A 48 6.75 -13.10 11.10
N LEU A 49 7.83 -13.03 10.33
CA LEU A 49 8.96 -12.13 10.55
C LEU A 49 8.83 -10.85 9.73
N ARG A 50 9.33 -9.74 10.26
CA ARG A 50 9.44 -8.49 9.50
C ARG A 50 10.62 -8.57 8.54
N ILE A 51 10.36 -8.46 7.24
CA ILE A 51 11.37 -8.47 6.17
C ILE A 51 12.16 -7.16 6.20
N CYS A 52 11.43 -6.04 6.18
CA CYS A 52 12.02 -4.71 6.16
C CYS A 52 11.04 -3.65 6.65
N GLN A 53 11.55 -2.47 6.96
CA GLN A 53 10.74 -1.30 7.25
C GLN A 53 11.40 -0.04 6.70
N GLY A 54 10.59 0.98 6.47
CA GLY A 54 11.06 2.28 6.07
C GLY A 54 10.17 3.38 6.59
N ILE A 55 10.78 4.47 7.02
CA ILE A 55 10.11 5.73 7.32
C ILE A 55 10.68 6.76 6.34
N GLN A 56 9.80 7.61 5.82
CA GLN A 56 10.16 8.78 5.03
C GLN A 56 9.28 9.95 5.42
N THR A 57 9.87 11.13 5.38
CA THR A 57 9.22 12.37 5.75
C THR A 57 9.43 13.41 4.65
N GLU A 58 8.42 14.22 4.38
CA GLU A 58 8.48 15.32 3.42
C GLU A 58 7.75 16.54 3.98
N ASN A 59 8.36 17.71 3.81
CA ASN A 59 7.71 18.98 4.11
C ASN A 59 6.75 19.36 2.98
N ILE A 60 5.54 19.75 3.34
CA ILE A 60 4.56 20.36 2.44
C ILE A 60 4.66 21.88 2.58
N THR A 61 4.63 22.59 1.44
CA THR A 61 4.60 24.06 1.43
C THR A 61 3.31 24.57 2.07
N LYS A 62 3.36 25.72 2.76
CA LYS A 62 2.26 26.31 3.56
C LYS A 62 0.92 26.56 2.83
N ASN A 63 0.84 26.35 1.52
CA ASN A 63 -0.38 26.50 0.73
C ASN A 63 -0.94 25.16 0.22
N ALA A 64 -0.33 24.04 0.59
CA ALA A 64 -0.67 22.69 0.13
C ALA A 64 -1.80 22.03 0.93
N THR A 65 -2.74 22.82 1.43
CA THR A 65 -3.97 22.32 2.04
C THR A 65 -4.96 21.80 1.01
N GLU A 66 -4.69 21.99 -0.29
CA GLU A 66 -5.46 21.34 -1.34
C GLU A 66 -5.15 19.84 -1.34
N LYS A 67 -6.21 19.03 -1.34
CA LYS A 67 -6.17 17.56 -1.37
C LYS A 67 -5.20 17.00 -2.43
N GLY A 68 -4.97 17.74 -3.53
CA GLY A 68 -4.03 17.37 -4.59
C GLY A 68 -2.57 17.36 -4.14
N ASP A 69 -2.14 18.33 -3.35
CA ASP A 69 -0.72 18.47 -2.97
C ASP A 69 -0.30 17.43 -1.92
N VAL A 70 -1.19 17.14 -0.97
CA VAL A 70 -1.00 16.05 0.00
C VAL A 70 -0.87 14.70 -0.71
N MET A 71 -1.71 14.45 -1.72
CA MET A 71 -1.64 13.21 -2.50
C MET A 71 -0.36 13.11 -3.32
N ALA A 72 0.09 14.21 -3.94
CA ALA A 72 1.34 14.24 -4.69
C ALA A 72 2.56 14.01 -3.78
N ALA A 73 2.56 14.58 -2.57
CA ALA A 73 3.60 14.33 -1.57
C ALA A 73 3.60 12.88 -1.09
N LEU A 74 2.42 12.28 -0.86
CA LEU A 74 2.30 10.87 -0.50
C LEU A 74 2.78 9.94 -1.61
N GLU A 75 2.51 10.27 -2.87
CA GLU A 75 3.00 9.51 -4.02
C GLU A 75 4.54 9.53 -4.08
N ARG A 76 5.16 10.71 -3.91
CA ARG A 76 6.63 10.84 -3.84
C ARG A 76 7.22 10.05 -2.69
N LEU A 77 6.65 10.16 -1.48
CA LEU A 77 7.07 9.40 -0.31
C LEU A 77 6.96 7.90 -0.53
N SER A 78 5.86 7.45 -1.13
CA SER A 78 5.62 6.04 -1.45
C SER A 78 6.64 5.52 -2.44
N ASN A 79 6.89 6.25 -3.53
CA ASN A 79 7.89 5.87 -4.54
C ASN A 79 9.29 5.75 -3.95
N ARG A 80 9.70 6.70 -3.09
CA ARG A 80 11.01 6.63 -2.39
C ARG A 80 11.09 5.44 -1.45
N LEU A 81 10.02 5.14 -0.71
CA LEU A 81 9.99 3.98 0.18
C LEU A 81 10.01 2.66 -0.58
N ILE A 82 9.18 2.54 -1.62
CA ILE A 82 9.11 1.32 -2.43
C ILE A 82 10.43 1.08 -3.15
N ALA A 83 11.07 2.10 -3.73
CA ALA A 83 12.39 1.94 -4.33
C ALA A 83 13.44 1.35 -3.36
N ARG A 84 13.34 1.69 -2.06
CA ARG A 84 14.21 1.14 -1.01
C ARG A 84 13.78 -0.25 -0.53
N LEU A 85 12.48 -0.53 -0.43
CA LEU A 85 11.95 -1.76 0.14
C LEU A 85 11.85 -2.89 -0.89
N SER A 86 11.59 -2.59 -2.17
CA SER A 86 11.44 -3.58 -3.24
C SER A 86 12.62 -4.55 -3.33
N PRO A 87 13.89 -4.12 -3.35
CA PRO A 87 15.01 -5.06 -3.43
C PRO A 87 15.05 -6.05 -2.26
N ALA A 88 14.70 -5.61 -1.05
CA ALA A 88 14.66 -6.47 0.13
C ALA A 88 13.50 -7.48 0.05
N ILE A 89 12.32 -7.03 -0.41
CA ILE A 89 11.16 -7.90 -0.59
C ILE A 89 11.43 -8.92 -1.71
N THR A 90 11.93 -8.50 -2.87
CA THR A 90 12.19 -9.39 -4.00
C THR A 90 13.27 -10.44 -3.70
N ARG A 91 14.35 -10.06 -3.00
CA ARG A 91 15.37 -11.02 -2.54
C ARG A 91 14.77 -12.04 -1.57
N PHE A 92 13.82 -11.61 -0.75
CA PHE A 92 13.18 -12.47 0.24
C PHE A 92 12.17 -13.44 -0.40
N VAL A 93 11.35 -12.96 -1.34
CA VAL A 93 10.32 -13.79 -2.01
C VAL A 93 10.95 -14.85 -2.90
N GLY A 94 12.19 -14.64 -3.35
CA GLY A 94 12.87 -15.60 -4.21
C GLY A 94 12.33 -15.58 -5.63
N SER A 95 13.20 -15.88 -6.58
CA SER A 95 12.97 -15.90 -8.01
C SER A 95 11.99 -17.00 -8.46
N SER A 96 10.69 -16.85 -8.19
CA SER A 96 9.64 -17.55 -8.94
C SER A 96 9.25 -16.72 -10.16
N SER A 97 9.49 -17.31 -11.34
CA SER A 97 9.31 -16.77 -12.68
C SER A 97 7.87 -16.38 -13.01
N GLU A 98 7.72 -15.31 -13.79
CA GLU A 98 6.73 -15.13 -14.89
C GLU A 98 5.27 -15.58 -14.68
N GLU A 99 4.73 -15.51 -13.47
CA GLU A 99 3.29 -15.69 -13.26
C GLU A 99 2.56 -14.36 -13.07
N ILE A 100 1.34 -14.33 -13.61
CA ILE A 100 0.35 -13.29 -13.37
C ILE A 100 0.22 -13.12 -11.86
N SER A 101 0.75 -12.02 -11.36
CA SER A 101 0.81 -11.77 -9.93
C SER A 101 -0.52 -11.15 -9.51
N HIS A 102 -1.35 -11.92 -8.79
CA HIS A 102 -2.60 -11.43 -8.23
C HIS A 102 -2.33 -10.68 -6.92
N LEU A 103 -2.53 -9.36 -6.92
CA LEU A 103 -2.45 -8.53 -5.72
C LEU A 103 -3.85 -8.27 -5.16
N LYS A 104 -4.12 -8.70 -3.93
CA LYS A 104 -5.37 -8.34 -3.23
C LYS A 104 -5.13 -7.14 -2.32
N ILE A 105 -5.87 -6.05 -2.53
CA ILE A 105 -5.80 -4.83 -1.74
C ILE A 105 -7.11 -4.67 -0.95
N THR A 106 -7.02 -4.52 0.37
CA THR A 106 -8.19 -4.20 1.21
C THR A 106 -8.04 -2.82 1.82
N MET A 107 -8.93 -1.91 1.46
CA MET A 107 -9.08 -0.59 2.04
C MET A 107 -10.12 -0.61 3.16
N LYS A 108 -9.84 0.04 4.28
CA LYS A 108 -10.78 0.23 5.40
C LYS A 108 -11.09 1.71 5.57
N ARG A 109 -12.26 2.00 6.14
CA ARG A 109 -12.78 3.36 6.40
C ARG A 109 -12.93 4.21 5.14
N LEU A 110 -13.27 3.60 4.02
CA LEU A 110 -13.74 4.38 2.88
C LEU A 110 -15.11 4.98 3.24
N SER A 111 -15.23 6.29 3.05
CA SER A 111 -16.43 7.06 3.33
C SER A 111 -17.49 6.86 2.25
N SER A 112 -17.08 6.47 1.04
CA SER A 112 -17.97 6.44 -0.13
C SER A 112 -17.49 5.53 -1.27
N TYR A 113 -18.41 5.24 -2.20
CA TYR A 113 -18.12 4.55 -3.46
C TYR A 113 -17.30 5.41 -4.45
N SER A 114 -17.25 6.73 -4.29
CA SER A 114 -16.43 7.60 -5.14
C SER A 114 -14.94 7.40 -4.87
N GLU A 115 -14.54 7.25 -3.60
CA GLU A 115 -13.14 6.97 -3.23
C GLU A 115 -12.64 5.64 -3.82
N PHE A 116 -13.51 4.64 -3.95
CA PHE A 116 -13.17 3.40 -4.66
C PHE A 116 -12.96 3.63 -6.16
N ARG A 117 -13.80 4.43 -6.81
CA ARG A 117 -13.62 4.77 -8.23
C ARG A 117 -12.30 5.48 -8.46
N ASP A 118 -12.00 6.47 -7.63
CA ASP A 118 -10.74 7.22 -7.71
C ASP A 118 -9.52 6.28 -7.53
N PHE A 119 -9.58 5.38 -6.55
CA PHE A 119 -8.53 4.38 -6.33
C PHE A 119 -8.35 3.41 -7.49
N LYS A 120 -9.47 2.89 -8.03
CA LYS A 120 -9.45 1.99 -9.19
C LYS A 120 -8.85 2.67 -10.42
N ASP A 121 -9.25 3.92 -10.66
CA ASP A 121 -8.78 4.70 -11.81
C ASP A 121 -7.30 5.08 -11.66
N PHE A 122 -6.86 5.39 -10.43
CA PHE A 122 -5.45 5.61 -10.13
C PHE A 122 -4.61 4.39 -10.49
N LEU A 123 -4.99 3.19 -10.02
CA LEU A 123 -4.25 1.95 -10.30
C LEU A 123 -4.14 1.68 -11.79
N LYS A 124 -5.24 1.86 -12.54
CA LYS A 124 -5.25 1.60 -13.98
C LYS A 124 -4.45 2.61 -14.81
N LYS A 125 -4.44 3.89 -14.40
CA LYS A 125 -3.81 4.96 -15.17
C LYS A 125 -2.33 5.16 -14.83
N ASN A 126 -1.96 4.97 -13.56
CA ASN A 126 -0.65 5.40 -13.07
C ASN A 126 0.30 4.24 -12.79
N ILE A 127 -0.20 3.00 -12.65
CA ILE A 127 0.65 1.84 -12.39
C ILE A 127 0.82 1.02 -13.66
N LYS A 128 1.96 1.19 -14.32
CA LYS A 128 2.35 0.43 -15.51
C LYS A 128 2.40 -1.06 -15.17
N GLY A 129 1.67 -1.88 -15.93
CA GLY A 129 1.57 -3.33 -15.73
C GLY A 129 0.27 -3.80 -15.09
N VAL A 130 -0.56 -2.90 -14.53
CA VAL A 130 -1.91 -3.27 -14.08
C VAL A 130 -2.81 -3.56 -15.29
N SER A 131 -3.25 -4.82 -15.43
CA SER A 131 -4.17 -5.25 -16.49
C SER A 131 -5.63 -5.26 -16.03
N SER A 132 -5.88 -5.55 -14.74
CA SER A 132 -7.23 -5.60 -14.20
C SER A 132 -7.31 -5.11 -12.76
N VAL A 133 -8.45 -4.48 -12.41
CA VAL A 133 -8.81 -4.14 -11.03
C VAL A 133 -10.28 -4.51 -10.85
N LYS A 134 -10.54 -5.56 -10.06
CA LYS A 134 -11.87 -6.13 -9.82
C LYS A 134 -12.25 -5.96 -8.36
N LEU A 135 -13.42 -5.39 -8.09
CA LEU A 135 -14.02 -5.39 -6.76
C LEU A 135 -14.37 -6.82 -6.37
N THR A 136 -13.75 -7.36 -5.32
CA THR A 136 -14.02 -8.74 -4.86
C THR A 136 -14.86 -8.77 -3.60
N ARG A 137 -14.85 -7.71 -2.79
CA ARG A 137 -15.67 -7.63 -1.58
C ARG A 137 -16.00 -6.19 -1.20
N MET A 138 -17.24 -5.96 -0.81
CA MET A 138 -17.69 -4.71 -0.19
C MET A 138 -18.35 -5.00 1.16
N LYS A 139 -17.97 -4.26 2.20
CA LYS A 139 -18.60 -4.24 3.52
C LYS A 139 -18.81 -2.80 3.97
N LYS A 140 -19.68 -2.60 4.97
CA LYS A 140 -20.06 -1.30 5.52
C LYS A 140 -18.89 -0.30 5.67
N ASN A 141 -17.71 -0.76 6.12
CA ASN A 141 -16.52 0.09 6.31
C ASN A 141 -15.25 -0.44 5.62
N SER A 142 -15.36 -1.32 4.63
CA SER A 142 -14.17 -1.84 3.95
C SER A 142 -14.46 -2.33 2.53
N LEU A 143 -13.49 -2.16 1.65
CA LEU A 143 -13.56 -2.58 0.26
C LEU A 143 -12.30 -3.36 -0.10
N THR A 144 -12.47 -4.51 -0.75
CA THR A 144 -11.38 -5.36 -1.23
C THR A 144 -11.40 -5.42 -2.74
N VAL A 145 -10.27 -5.14 -3.36
CA VAL A 145 -10.05 -5.33 -4.80
C VAL A 145 -9.01 -6.41 -5.05
N SER A 146 -9.17 -7.12 -6.15
CA SER A 146 -8.12 -7.93 -6.76
C SER A 146 -7.56 -7.17 -7.93
N VAL A 147 -6.24 -7.07 -7.99
CA VAL A 147 -5.49 -6.43 -9.06
C VAL A 147 -4.70 -7.52 -9.78
N GLU A 148 -4.86 -7.59 -11.09
CA GLU A 148 -4.02 -8.41 -11.96
C GLU A 148 -2.90 -7.51 -12.51
N PHE A 149 -1.67 -8.00 -12.42
CA PHE A 149 -0.48 -7.25 -12.80
C PHE A 149 0.47 -8.12 -13.62
N HIS A 150 1.01 -7.54 -14.69
CA HIS A 150 2.10 -8.07 -15.50
C HIS A 150 3.25 -7.07 -15.45
N GLY A 151 4.37 -7.47 -14.86
CA GLY A 151 5.59 -6.68 -14.84
C GLY A 151 6.73 -7.45 -15.49
N ASP A 152 7.42 -6.81 -16.42
CA ASP A 152 8.75 -7.26 -16.84
C ASP A 152 9.77 -6.76 -15.83
N ARG A 153 10.71 -7.64 -15.42
CA ARG A 153 11.87 -7.27 -14.61
C ARG A 153 12.62 -6.14 -15.33
N SER A 154 12.65 -4.95 -14.72
CA SER A 154 13.57 -3.86 -15.10
C SER A 154 14.73 -3.81 -14.12
#